data_AF-A0A8T3PI02-F1
#
_entry.id   AF-A0A8T3PI02-F1
#
_cell.length_a   1.000
_cell.length_b   1.000
_cell.length_c   1.000
_cell.angle_alpha   90.00
_cell.angle_beta   90.00
_cell.angle_gamma   90.00
#
_symmetry.space_group_name_H-M   'P 1'
#
loop_
_entity.id
_entity.type
_entity.pdbx_description
1 polymer ?
#
loop_
_entity_poly.entity_id
_entity_poly.type
_entity_poly.pdbx_seq_one_letter_code
_entity_poly.pdbx_strand_id
1 'polypeptide(L)' 'MSIASASALNANLHFHCAVIDGVFGAQGEGVQFNAARLLCPADIAAVQRAARTRVLRLFARRGIRWRQPLLPAHLAAL' A
#
# COMPACT_ATOMS: atom_id res chain seq x y z
N MET A 1 0.19 -42.58 -0.03
CA MET A 1 -0.71 -41.55 -0.58
C MET A 1 -0.25 -40.22 0.01
N SER A 2 0.65 -39.52 -0.70
CA SER A 2 1.23 -38.25 -0.24
C SER A 2 0.33 -37.12 -0.70
N ILE A 3 -0.25 -36.37 0.23
CA ILE A 3 -0.96 -35.14 -0.07
C ILE A 3 0.12 -34.11 -0.35
N ALA A 4 0.27 -33.73 -1.61
CA ALA A 4 1.16 -32.67 -2.04
C ALA A 4 0.94 -31.43 -1.16
N SER A 5 2.04 -30.91 -0.61
CA SER A 5 2.08 -29.62 0.07
C SER A 5 1.34 -28.60 -0.79
N ALA A 6 0.36 -27.93 -0.17
CA ALA A 6 -0.46 -26.89 -0.76
C ALA A 6 0.39 -25.65 -1.11
N SER A 7 1.27 -25.77 -2.11
CA SER A 7 1.93 -24.66 -2.79
C SER A 7 1.01 -23.99 -3.82
N ALA A 8 -0.31 -24.17 -3.68
CA ALA A 8 -1.29 -23.35 -4.36
C ALA A 8 -1.21 -21.95 -3.74
N LEU A 9 -0.33 -21.15 -4.32
CA LEU A 9 -0.13 -19.74 -4.05
C LEU A 9 -1.49 -19.02 -4.23
N ASN A 10 -2.28 -18.95 -3.15
CA ASN A 10 -3.47 -18.11 -3.14
C ASN A 10 -3.02 -16.70 -3.54
N ALA A 11 -3.77 -16.06 -4.44
CA ALA A 11 -3.46 -14.70 -4.86
C ALA A 11 -3.49 -13.77 -3.64
N ASN A 12 -2.31 -13.45 -3.10
CA ASN A 12 -2.12 -12.57 -1.96
C ASN A 12 -1.74 -11.19 -2.46
N LEU A 13 -2.74 -10.42 -2.86
CA LEU A 13 -2.52 -9.03 -3.25
C LEU A 13 -2.34 -8.15 -2.01
N HIS A 14 -1.14 -7.62 -1.85
CA HIS A 14 -0.84 -6.54 -0.91
C HIS A 14 -0.05 -5.44 -1.63
N PHE A 15 0.03 -4.26 -1.02
CA PHE A 15 0.88 -3.18 -1.50
C PHE A 15 1.91 -2.85 -0.42
N HIS A 16 3.12 -2.51 -0.85
CA HIS A 16 4.15 -1.99 0.03
C HIS A 16 4.19 -0.47 -0.07
N CYS A 17 4.27 0.20 1.08
CA CYS A 17 4.58 1.62 1.15
C CYS A 17 5.87 1.77 1.94
N ALA A 18 6.92 2.29 1.30
CA ALA A 18 8.15 2.66 1.98
C ALA A 18 8.04 4.13 2.39
N VAL A 19 8.15 4.38 3.68
CA VAL A 19 8.28 5.72 4.24
C VAL A 19 9.76 5.97 4.49
N ILE A 20 10.28 7.08 3.95
CA ILE A 20 11.69 7.46 4.03
C ILE A 20 11.82 8.83 4.69
N ASP A 21 12.93 9.06 5.39
CA ASP A 21 13.18 10.28 6.17
C ASP A 21 13.43 11.53 5.33
N GLY A 22 13.46 11.40 4.01
CA GLY A 22 13.66 12.50 3.08
C GLY A 22 14.16 12.04 1.73
N VAL A 23 14.40 13.01 0.84
CA VAL A 23 14.90 12.78 -0.52
C VAL A 23 16.06 13.71 -0.83
N PHE A 24 17.05 13.22 -1.55
CA PHE A 24 18.08 14.10 -2.12
C PHE A 24 17.54 14.76 -3.38
N GLY A 25 17.69 16.07 -3.47
CA GLY A 25 17.36 16.87 -4.66
C GLY A 25 18.59 17.64 -5.14
N ALA A 26 18.61 18.04 -6.40
CA ALA A 26 19.69 18.90 -6.92
C ALA A 26 19.61 20.31 -6.30
N GLN A 27 20.76 20.87 -5.94
CA GLN A 27 20.90 22.26 -5.49
C GLN A 27 22.19 22.85 -6.08
N GLY A 28 22.05 23.64 -7.15
CA GLY A 28 23.20 24.12 -7.92
C GLY A 28 24.00 22.93 -8.49
N GLU A 29 25.32 22.96 -8.31
CA GLU A 29 26.25 21.89 -8.70
C GLU A 29 26.29 20.72 -7.68
N GLY A 30 25.44 20.74 -6.65
CA GLY A 30 25.44 19.77 -5.56
C GLY A 30 24.09 19.06 -5.35
N VAL A 31 24.04 18.27 -4.27
CA VAL A 31 22.82 17.62 -3.78
C VAL A 31 22.46 18.13 -2.40
N GLN A 32 21.17 18.36 -2.17
CA GLN A 32 20.61 18.77 -0.89
C GLN A 32 19.68 17.67 -0.36
N PHE A 33 19.83 17.31 0.91
CA PHE A 33 18.86 16.46 1.58
C PHE A 33 17.62 17.27 1.98
N ASN A 34 16.47 16.88 1.43
CA ASN A 34 15.17 17.42 1.76
C ASN A 34 14.50 16.46 2.74
N ALA A 35 14.61 16.76 4.03
CA ALA A 35 14.00 15.94 5.08
C ALA A 35 12.48 15.86 4.87
N ALA A 36 11.94 14.66 4.98
CA ALA A 36 10.52 14.44 5.09
C ALA A 36 10.03 15.15 6.35
N ARG A 37 8.93 15.90 6.21
CA ARG A 37 8.22 16.46 7.37
C ARG A 37 7.83 15.31 8.31
N LEU A 38 7.78 15.55 9.62
CA LEU A 38 7.31 14.55 10.61
C LEU A 38 5.99 13.94 10.14
N LEU A 39 6.07 12.74 9.57
CA LEU A 39 4.89 12.01 9.10
C LEU A 39 4.14 11.54 10.32
N CYS A 40 2.87 11.90 10.39
CA CYS A 40 1.99 11.42 11.44
C CYS A 40 1.15 10.24 10.93
N PRO A 41 0.49 9.49 11.83
CA PRO A 41 -0.38 8.39 11.43
C PRO A 41 -1.46 8.77 10.40
N ALA A 42 -1.91 10.04 10.40
CA ALA A 42 -2.90 10.53 9.43
C ALA A 42 -2.34 10.60 7.99
N ASP A 43 -1.05 10.91 7.83
CA ASP A 43 -0.37 10.94 6.52
C ASP A 43 -0.28 9.53 5.93
N ILE A 44 0.10 8.56 6.78
CA ILE A 44 0.15 7.14 6.40
C ILE A 44 -1.25 6.66 5.97
N ALA A 45 -2.28 6.96 6.77
CA ALA A 45 -3.65 6.59 6.46
C ALA A 45 -4.15 7.24 5.15
N ALA A 46 -3.70 8.45 4.83
CA ALA A 46 -4.02 9.11 3.56
C ALA A 46 -3.43 8.35 2.36
N VAL A 47 -2.17 7.92 2.45
CA VAL A 47 -1.52 7.11 1.41
C VAL A 47 -2.21 5.77 1.25
N GLN A 48 -2.53 5.08 2.34
CA GLN A 48 -3.24 3.79 2.32
C GLN A 48 -4.62 3.92 1.66
N ARG A 49 -5.41 4.94 2.01
CA ARG A 49 -6.70 5.22 1.36
C ARG A 49 -6.53 5.44 -0.14
N ALA A 50 -5.55 6.26 -0.53
CA ALA A 50 -5.32 6.58 -1.93
C ALA A 50 -4.85 5.35 -2.74
N ALA A 51 -3.96 4.53 -2.18
CA ALA A 51 -3.52 3.27 -2.79
C ALA A 51 -4.69 2.29 -2.95
N ARG A 52 -5.46 2.08 -1.87
CA ARG A 52 -6.67 1.25 -1.88
C ARG A 52 -7.64 1.69 -2.98
N THR A 53 -7.99 2.96 -3.04
CA THR A 53 -8.91 3.48 -4.07
C THR A 53 -8.41 3.22 -5.48
N ARG A 54 -7.11 3.42 -5.75
CA ARG A 54 -6.53 3.20 -7.09
C ARG A 54 -6.55 1.71 -7.48
N VAL A 55 -6.20 0.82 -6.55
CA VAL A 55 -6.22 -0.63 -6.77
C VAL A 55 -7.65 -1.12 -7.02
N LEU A 56 -8.62 -0.70 -6.20
CA LEU A 56 -10.02 -1.09 -6.37
C LEU A 56 -10.60 -0.55 -7.70
N ARG A 57 -10.26 0.68 -8.09
CA ARG A 57 -10.63 1.22 -9.42
C ARG A 57 -9.99 0.43 -10.56
N LEU A 58 -8.74 -0.02 -10.42
CA LEU A 58 -8.11 -0.88 -11.41
C LEU A 58 -8.85 -2.22 -11.53
N PHE A 59 -9.25 -2.81 -10.41
CA PHE A 59 -9.99 -4.07 -10.38
C PHE A 59 -11.35 -3.95 -11.04
N ALA A 60 -12.11 -2.90 -10.70
CA ALA A 60 -13.40 -2.63 -11.32
C ALA A 60 -13.26 -2.50 -12.85
N ARG A 61 -12.26 -1.74 -13.33
CA ARG A 61 -11.97 -1.58 -14.76
C ARG A 61 -11.57 -2.89 -15.45
N ARG A 62 -11.04 -3.86 -14.72
CA ARG A 62 -10.65 -5.19 -15.24
C ARG A 62 -11.72 -6.27 -15.03
N GLY A 63 -12.92 -5.89 -14.56
CA GLY A 63 -14.00 -6.84 -14.26
C GLY A 63 -13.76 -7.72 -13.04
N ILE A 64 -12.73 -7.44 -12.24
CA ILE A 64 -12.41 -8.18 -11.02
C ILE A 64 -13.28 -7.64 -9.89
N ARG A 65 -14.18 -8.47 -9.37
CA ARG A 65 -15.03 -8.14 -8.23
C ARG A 65 -14.33 -8.58 -6.95
N TRP A 66 -14.01 -7.63 -6.08
CA TRP A 66 -13.55 -7.94 -4.73
C TRP A 66 -14.77 -8.10 -3.82
N ARG A 67 -14.78 -9.14 -2.99
CA ARG A 67 -15.72 -9.27 -1.88
C ARG A 67 -15.07 -8.61 -0.67
N GLN A 68 -15.67 -7.55 -0.14
CA GLN A 68 -15.19 -6.96 1.10
C GLN A 68 -15.38 -8.01 2.21
N PRO A 69 -14.31 -8.42 2.94
CA PRO A 69 -14.51 -9.21 4.14
C PRO A 69 -15.33 -8.36 5.11
N LEU A 70 -16.24 -8.97 5.85
CA LEU A 70 -16.88 -8.34 7.00
C LEU A 70 -15.80 -8.15 8.07
N LEU A 71 -14.90 -7.18 7.88
CA LEU A 71 -13.98 -6.75 8.91
C LEU A 71 -14.78 -5.87 9.87
N PRO A 72 -14.77 -6.16 11.18
CA PRO A 72 -15.42 -5.31 12.16
C PRO A 72 -14.84 -3.88 12.09
N ALA A 73 -15.71 -2.88 12.31
CA ALA A 73 -15.44 -1.47 12.04
C ALA A 73 -14.14 -0.92 12.66
N HIS A 74 -13.62 -1.55 13.72
CA HIS A 74 -12.37 -1.16 14.39
C HIS A 74 -11.09 -1.48 13.61
N LEU A 75 -11.13 -2.34 12.58
CA LEU A 75 -9.99 -2.66 11.71
C LEU A 75 -10.05 -1.98 10.33
N ALA A 76 -11.14 -1.25 10.03
CA ALA A 76 -11.34 -0.61 8.73
C ALA A 76 -10.54 0.70 8.55
N ALA A 77 -9.86 1.16 9.60
CA ALA A 77 -9.11 2.42 9.64
C ALA A 77 -7.58 2.26 9.59
N LEU A 78 -7.08 1.02 9.47
CA LEU A 78 -5.69 0.70 9.13
C LEU A 78 -5.57 0.37 7.64
#